data_AF-A0A2T4JLT4-F1
#
_entry.id   AF-A0A2T4JLT4-F1
#
_cell.length_a   1.000
_cell.length_b   1.000
_cell.length_c   1.000
_cell.angle_alpha   90.00
_cell.angle_beta   90.00
_cell.angle_gamma   90.00
#
_symmetry.space_group_name_H-M   'P 1'
#
loop_
_entity.id
_entity.type
_entity.pdbx_description
1 polymer ?
#
loop_
_entity_poly.entity_id
_entity_poly.type
_entity_poly.pdbx_seq_one_letter_code
_entity_poly.pdbx_strand_id
1 'polypeptide(L)'
;MAGTTLPADALDRRVRIVNETGVTMVRFFGSNTGSGSWEEDILGEDVLPSGSAVVVNFDDASGYCKFDFKAVFEDGDELVRQGVNVCETGTFTYN
;
A
#
# COMPACT_ATOMS: atom_id res chain seq x y z
N MET A 1 28.85 20.67 17.04
CA MET A 1 28.76 20.67 15.57
C MET A 1 27.32 20.31 15.25
N ALA A 2 26.48 21.28 14.85
CA ALA A 2 25.06 21.08 14.63
C ALA A 2 24.82 20.74 13.16
N GLY A 3 24.61 19.47 12.86
CA GLY A 3 24.10 19.04 11.56
C GLY A 3 22.58 19.15 11.57
N THR A 4 22.04 20.31 11.19
CA THR A 4 20.62 20.41 10.82
C THR A 4 20.47 19.77 9.45
N THR A 5 20.20 18.46 9.42
CA THR A 5 19.57 17.89 8.23
C THR A 5 18.22 18.60 8.09
N LEU A 6 18.02 19.28 6.97
CA LEU A 6 16.69 19.72 6.57
C LEU A 6 15.78 18.48 6.62
N PRO A 7 14.51 18.59 7.05
CA PRO A 7 13.59 17.50 6.79
C PRO A 7 13.64 17.32 5.28
N ALA A 8 14.02 16.14 4.81
CA ALA A 8 13.64 15.78 3.47
C ALA A 8 12.13 15.99 3.45
N ASP A 9 11.63 16.91 2.64
CA ASP A 9 10.29 16.82 2.09
C ASP A 9 10.25 15.56 1.20
N ALA A 10 10.58 14.41 1.81
CA ALA A 10 10.27 13.10 1.31
C ALA A 10 8.76 13.10 1.35
N LEU A 11 8.12 13.20 0.19
CA LEU A 11 6.71 12.92 0.07
C LEU A 11 6.45 11.64 0.88
N ASP A 12 5.62 11.76 1.90
CA ASP A 12 5.36 10.66 2.81
C ASP A 12 4.52 9.62 2.06
N ARG A 13 5.19 8.71 1.35
CA ARG A 13 4.55 7.65 0.55
C ARG A 13 4.13 6.47 1.42
N ARG A 14 3.89 6.72 2.69
CA ARG A 14 3.39 5.73 3.64
C ARG A 14 1.88 5.77 3.57
N VAL A 15 1.29 4.74 2.99
CA VAL A 15 -0.16 4.62 2.90
C VAL A 15 -0.62 3.62 3.96
N ARG A 16 -1.58 4.06 4.77
CA ARG A 16 -2.28 3.19 5.69
C ARG A 16 -3.36 2.42 4.94
N ILE A 17 -3.16 1.12 4.75
CA ILE A 17 -4.14 0.22 4.14
C ILE A 17 -5.05 -0.29 5.25
N VAL A 18 -6.35 -0.03 5.14
CA VAL A 18 -7.37 -0.44 6.11
C VAL A 18 -8.29 -1.46 5.44
N ASN A 19 -8.53 -2.57 6.13
CA ASN A 19 -9.47 -3.58 5.68
C ASN A 19 -10.78 -3.48 6.48
N GLU A 20 -11.85 -3.00 5.86
CA GLU A 20 -13.20 -2.92 6.42
C GLU A 20 -14.22 -3.75 5.61
N THR A 21 -13.76 -4.71 4.80
CA THR A 21 -14.63 -5.53 3.93
C THR A 21 -15.42 -6.59 4.69
N GLY A 22 -15.08 -6.87 5.95
CA GLY A 22 -15.65 -7.99 6.71
C GLY A 22 -14.91 -9.32 6.52
N VAL A 23 -13.92 -9.41 5.62
CA VAL A 23 -13.17 -10.63 5.33
C VAL A 23 -11.67 -10.40 5.57
N THR A 24 -10.95 -11.40 6.07
CA THR A 24 -9.49 -11.31 6.26
C THR A 24 -8.78 -11.18 4.92
N MET A 25 -7.95 -10.14 4.77
CA MET A 25 -7.05 -9.98 3.63
C MET A 25 -5.80 -10.82 3.89
N VAL A 26 -5.56 -11.80 3.04
CA VAL A 26 -4.45 -12.76 3.19
C VAL A 26 -3.23 -12.39 2.36
N ARG A 27 -3.41 -11.59 1.31
CA ARG A 27 -2.31 -11.06 0.48
C ARG A 27 -2.64 -9.64 0.02
N PHE A 28 -1.62 -8.81 -0.03
CA PHE A 28 -1.68 -7.44 -0.53
C PHE A 28 -0.48 -7.16 -1.42
N PHE A 29 -0.75 -6.75 -2.65
CA PHE A 29 0.26 -6.41 -3.65
C PHE A 29 0.15 -4.93 -4.00
N GLY A 30 1.30 -4.31 -4.23
CA GLY A 30 1.43 -2.94 -4.72
C GLY A 30 2.42 -2.92 -5.86
N SER A 31 2.07 -2.24 -6.95
CA SER A 31 2.98 -2.10 -8.10
C SER A 31 2.73 -0.76 -8.79
N ASN A 32 3.75 -0.21 -9.45
CA ASN A 32 3.59 1.03 -10.21
C ASN A 32 2.50 0.90 -11.28
N THR A 33 1.65 1.92 -11.43
CA THR A 33 0.63 1.92 -12.49
C THR A 33 1.29 1.79 -13.85
N GLY A 34 1.03 0.67 -14.55
CA GLY A 34 1.64 0.34 -15.84
C GLY A 34 2.74 -0.73 -15.78
N SER A 35 3.11 -1.20 -14.59
CA SER A 35 3.90 -2.42 -14.44
C SER A 35 3.05 -3.61 -14.89
N GLY A 36 3.55 -4.41 -15.83
CA GLY A 36 2.82 -5.56 -16.37
C GLY A 36 2.68 -6.74 -15.41
N SER A 37 3.25 -6.63 -14.21
CA SER A 37 3.30 -7.67 -13.19
C SER A 37 3.12 -7.09 -11.79
N TRP A 38 2.45 -7.86 -10.94
CA TRP A 38 2.42 -7.63 -9.50
C TRP A 38 3.78 -7.99 -8.90
N GLU A 39 4.24 -7.18 -7.95
CA GLU A 39 5.48 -7.43 -7.23
C GLU A 39 5.26 -8.47 -6.10
N GLU A 40 6.15 -8.47 -5.13
CA GLU A 40 6.08 -9.34 -3.96
C GLU A 40 4.85 -9.00 -3.08
N ASP A 41 4.40 -10.00 -2.33
CA ASP A 41 3.34 -9.78 -1.34
C ASP A 41 3.88 -8.94 -0.18
N ILE A 42 3.20 -7.83 0.09
CA ILE A 42 3.63 -6.83 1.08
C ILE A 42 3.35 -7.31 2.50
N LEU A 43 2.34 -8.18 2.70
CA LEU A 43 2.05 -8.77 4.01
C LEU A 43 3.03 -9.92 4.34
N GLY A 44 3.54 -10.62 3.33
CA GLY A 44 4.46 -11.73 3.49
C GLY A 44 3.79 -12.94 4.12
N GLU A 45 4.12 -13.21 5.38
CA GLU A 45 3.50 -14.28 6.18
C GLU A 45 2.35 -13.74 7.07
N ASP A 46 2.21 -12.42 7.16
CA ASP A 46 1.14 -11.79 7.94
C ASP A 46 -0.17 -11.71 7.16
N VAL A 47 -1.27 -11.50 7.89
CA VAL A 47 -2.61 -11.27 7.32
C VAL A 47 -3.23 -10.03 7.96
N LEU A 48 -4.14 -9.38 7.23
CA LEU A 48 -4.84 -8.20 7.69
C LEU A 48 -6.34 -8.52 7.92
N PRO A 49 -6.74 -8.85 9.16
CA PRO A 49 -8.13 -9.14 9.47
C PRO A 49 -9.02 -7.90 9.31
N SER A 50 -10.33 -8.13 9.14
CA SER A 50 -11.30 -7.03 9.07
C SER A 50 -11.24 -6.13 10.32
N GLY A 51 -11.36 -4.83 10.11
CA GLY A 51 -11.19 -3.77 11.12
C GLY A 51 -9.74 -3.42 11.44
N SER A 52 -8.76 -4.08 10.82
CA SER A 52 -7.34 -3.80 11.03
C SER A 52 -6.73 -2.94 9.92
N ALA A 53 -5.58 -2.34 10.23
CA ALA A 53 -4.84 -1.53 9.29
C ALA A 53 -3.33 -1.79 9.37
N VAL A 54 -2.66 -1.72 8.23
CA VAL A 54 -1.20 -1.79 8.10
C VAL A 54 -0.70 -0.53 7.40
N VAL A 55 0.50 -0.08 7.75
CA VAL A 55 1.15 1.04 7.06
C VAL A 55 2.21 0.48 6.15
N VAL A 56 2.07 0.74 4.85
CA VAL A 56 3.00 0.28 3.82
C VAL A 56 3.75 1.48 3.27
N ASN A 57 5.08 1.35 3.14
CA ASN A 57 5.91 2.36 2.50
C ASN A 57 6.06 2.02 1.01
N PHE A 58 5.51 2.87 0.14
CA PHE A 58 5.62 2.76 -1.31
C PHE A 58 6.77 3.62 -1.89
N ASP A 59 7.68 4.11 -1.04
CA ASP A 59 8.87 4.81 -1.48
C ASP A 59 9.91 3.85 -2.07
N ASP A 60 9.82 3.62 -3.39
CA ASP A 60 10.74 2.79 -4.17
C ASP A 60 11.95 3.59 -4.72
N ALA A 61 12.20 4.80 -4.21
CA ALA A 61 13.21 5.75 -4.73
C ALA A 61 13.05 6.17 -6.21
N SER A 62 12.12 5.59 -6.96
CA SER A 62 11.81 5.91 -8.35
C SER A 62 11.06 7.24 -8.52
N GLY A 63 10.47 7.79 -7.46
CA GLY A 63 9.69 9.03 -7.51
C GLY A 63 8.26 8.84 -8.04
N TYR A 64 7.83 7.61 -8.30
CA TYR A 64 6.47 7.33 -8.74
C TYR A 64 5.45 7.60 -7.63
N CYS A 65 4.30 8.15 -8.04
CA CYS A 65 3.20 8.45 -7.14
C CYS A 65 1.96 7.60 -7.41
N LYS A 66 1.81 7.03 -8.60
CA LYS A 66 0.65 6.22 -8.97
C LYS A 66 0.97 4.74 -8.85
N PHE A 67 0.23 4.07 -7.97
CA PHE A 67 0.33 2.64 -7.74
C PHE A 67 -1.01 1.97 -7.96
N ASP A 68 -0.94 0.74 -8.43
CA ASP A 68 -2.05 -0.19 -8.48
C ASP A 68 -1.94 -1.10 -7.25
N PHE A 69 -3.04 -1.25 -6.53
CA PHE A 69 -3.16 -2.09 -5.35
C PHE A 69 -4.02 -3.31 -5.68
N LYS A 70 -3.60 -4.48 -5.21
CA LYS A 70 -4.38 -5.71 -5.32
C LYS A 70 -4.45 -6.37 -3.95
N ALA A 71 -5.67 -6.56 -3.46
CA ALA A 71 -5.95 -7.31 -2.24
C ALA A 71 -6.56 -8.67 -2.60
N VAL A 72 -6.10 -9.73 -1.94
CA VAL A 72 -6.68 -11.07 -2.01
C VAL A 72 -7.18 -11.45 -0.63
N PHE A 73 -8.42 -11.92 -0.57
CA PHE A 73 -9.11 -12.24 0.67
C PHE A 73 -9.16 -13.76 0.91
N GLU A 74 -9.40 -14.15 2.16
CA GLU A 74 -9.45 -15.56 2.57
C GLU A 74 -10.55 -16.36 1.85
N ASP A 75 -11.66 -15.71 1.47
CA ASP A 75 -12.76 -16.34 0.72
C ASP A 75 -12.43 -16.59 -0.76
N GLY A 76 -11.28 -16.08 -1.25
CA GLY A 76 -10.87 -16.16 -2.65
C GLY A 76 -11.24 -14.94 -3.49
N ASP A 77 -11.95 -13.97 -2.91
CA ASP A 77 -12.21 -12.67 -3.54
C ASP A 77 -10.92 -11.88 -3.78
N GLU A 78 -10.90 -11.12 -4.88
CA GLU A 78 -9.77 -10.28 -5.27
C GLU A 78 -10.26 -8.87 -5.63
N LEU A 79 -9.72 -7.86 -4.94
CA LEU A 79 -10.02 -6.46 -5.22
C LEU A 79 -8.80 -5.73 -5.77
N VAL A 80 -8.90 -5.30 -7.02
CA VAL A 80 -7.87 -4.50 -7.69
C VAL A 80 -8.31 -3.04 -7.75
N ARG A 81 -7.39 -2.13 -7.43
CA ARG A 81 -7.57 -0.68 -7.42
C ARG A 81 -6.40 -0.05 -8.14
N GLN A 82 -6.65 0.54 -9.30
CA GLN A 82 -5.60 1.08 -10.16
C GLN A 82 -5.53 2.60 -10.05
N GLY A 83 -4.32 3.15 -10.22
CA GLY A 83 -4.09 4.59 -10.25
C GLY A 83 -4.24 5.31 -8.91
N VAL A 84 -3.95 4.63 -7.80
CA VAL A 84 -3.96 5.23 -6.46
C VAL A 84 -2.75 6.14 -6.31
N ASN A 85 -2.97 7.40 -5.94
CA ASN A 85 -1.88 8.35 -5.74
C ASN A 85 -1.33 8.28 -4.31
N VAL A 86 -0.25 7.53 -4.08
CA VAL A 86 0.39 7.34 -2.76
C VAL A 86 1.11 8.59 -2.24
N CYS A 87 1.38 9.57 -3.11
CA CYS A 87 1.98 10.84 -2.70
C CYS A 87 0.97 11.80 -2.07
N GLU A 88 -0.32 11.62 -2.36
CA GLU A 88 -1.41 12.43 -1.81
C GLU A 88 -2.30 11.63 -0.85
N THR A 89 -2.36 10.30 -1.03
CA THR A 89 -3.22 9.40 -0.27
C THR A 89 -2.45 8.82 0.90
N GLY A 90 -2.70 9.33 2.12
CA GLY A 90 -2.12 8.75 3.34
C GLY A 90 -2.89 7.55 3.89
N THR A 91 -4.12 7.31 3.45
CA THR A 91 -4.95 6.18 3.92
C THR A 91 -5.84 5.68 2.80
N PHE A 92 -5.84 4.36 2.61
CA PHE A 92 -6.68 3.65 1.64
C PHE A 92 -7.49 2.59 2.36
N THR A 93 -8.82 2.64 2.23
CA THR A 93 -9.72 1.72 2.91
C THR A 93 -10.45 0.84 1.89
N TYR A 94 -10.38 -0.47 2.09
CA TYR A 94 -11.23 -1.45 1.41
C TYR A 94 -12.53 -1.63 2.21
N ASN A 95 -13.69 -1.47 1.57
CA ASN A 95 -15.02 -1.68 2.15
C ASN A 95 -15.80 -2.67 1.30
#